data_AF-A0A956FW51-F1
#
_entry.id   AF-A0A956FW51-F1
#
_cell.length_a   1.000
_cell.length_b   1.000
_cell.length_c   1.000
_cell.angle_alpha   90.00
_cell.angle_beta   90.00
_cell.angle_gamma   90.00
#
_symmetry.space_group_name_H-M   'P 1'
#
loop_
_entity.id
_entity.type
_entity.pdbx_description
1 polymer ?
#
loop_
_entity_poly.entity_id
_entity_poly.type
_entity_poly.pdbx_seq_one_letter_code
_entity_poly.pdbx_strand_id
1 'polypeptide(L)'
;MASRDRRRWRGALVTVLTAAAGLGAVAAIAGLPSDAVGRKAATMPVSEVRPGMKGYAVTVFSGEQSDRFEIEVVDVVHDYLPKQDAILFRS
;
A
#
# COMPACT_ATOMS: atom_id res chain seq x y z
N MET A 1 -52.84 16.85 39.30
CA MET A 1 -51.58 16.65 40.05
C MET A 1 -51.10 15.22 39.75
N ALA A 2 -49.96 15.10 39.03
CA ALA A 2 -49.03 13.96 38.96
C ALA A 2 -49.56 12.53 39.29
N SER A 3 -49.44 11.49 38.47
CA SER A 3 -48.19 11.09 37.80
C SER A 3 -48.33 9.74 37.07
N ARG A 4 -47.61 9.64 35.96
CA ARG A 4 -46.81 8.49 35.51
C ARG A 4 -47.51 7.12 35.39
N ASP A 5 -48.01 6.85 34.19
CA ASP A 5 -47.92 5.50 33.63
C ASP A 5 -46.94 5.46 32.44
N ARG A 6 -45.66 5.72 32.75
CA ARG A 6 -44.52 5.60 31.81
C ARG A 6 -43.88 4.21 31.88
N ARG A 7 -44.63 3.17 32.26
CA ARG A 7 -44.07 1.82 32.47
C ARG A 7 -44.53 0.75 31.50
N ARG A 8 -45.48 1.04 30.60
CA ARG A 8 -45.92 0.10 29.55
C ARG A 8 -45.23 0.33 28.19
N TRP A 9 -44.43 1.39 28.07
CA TRP A 9 -43.76 1.84 26.84
C TRP A 9 -42.25 1.54 26.78
N ARG A 10 -41.75 0.64 27.64
CA ARG A 10 -40.34 0.21 27.62
C ARG A 10 -40.16 -1.25 27.23
N GLY A 11 -41.24 -2.04 27.16
CA GLY A 11 -41.18 -3.47 26.85
C GLY A 11 -41.41 -3.81 25.37
N ALA A 12 -42.11 -2.97 24.61
CA ALA A 12 -42.48 -3.28 23.23
C ALA A 12 -41.43 -2.87 22.18
N LEU A 13 -40.40 -2.11 22.57
CA LEU A 13 -39.35 -1.62 21.66
C LEU A 13 -38.04 -2.42 21.72
N VAL A 14 -37.91 -3.37 22.66
CA VAL A 14 -36.67 -4.16 22.81
C VAL A 14 -36.76 -5.51 22.09
N THR A 15 -37.96 -6.05 21.85
CA THR A 15 -38.11 -7.41 21.29
C THR A 15 -38.11 -7.49 19.75
N VAL A 16 -38.11 -6.36 19.04
CA VAL A 16 -38.03 -6.36 17.56
C VAL A 16 -36.60 -6.16 17.04
N LEU A 17 -35.63 -5.79 17.90
CA LEU A 17 -34.26 -5.48 17.46
C LEU A 17 -33.27 -6.67 17.49
N THR A 18 -33.68 -7.87 17.92
CA THR A 18 -32.76 -9.03 18.05
C THR A 18 -33.03 -10.19 17.10
N ALA A 19 -33.86 -10.02 16.05
CA ALA A 19 -34.16 -11.10 15.09
C ALA A 19 -33.97 -10.70 13.60
N ALA A 20 -33.14 -9.68 13.33
CA ALA A 20 -32.75 -9.30 11.95
C ALA A 20 -31.22 -9.08 11.82
N ALA A 21 -30.42 -9.72 12.68
CA ALA A 21 -28.96 -9.58 12.71
C ALA A 21 -28.21 -10.80 12.13
N GLY A 22 -28.86 -11.61 11.29
CA GLY A 22 -28.31 -12.87 10.78
C GLY A 22 -28.03 -12.94 9.27
N LEU A 23 -28.52 -11.99 8.46
CA LEU A 23 -28.41 -12.04 6.99
C LEU A 23 -27.90 -10.74 6.33
N GLY A 24 -27.35 -9.80 7.12
CA GLY A 24 -26.88 -8.51 6.59
C GLY A 24 -25.36 -8.35 6.47
N ALA A 25 -24.57 -9.33 6.93
CA ALA A 25 -23.14 -9.15 7.17
C ALA A 25 -22.21 -9.71 6.06
N VAL A 26 -22.71 -9.92 4.83
CA VAL A 26 -21.87 -10.37 3.69
C VAL A 26 -21.59 -9.24 2.69
N ALA A 27 -22.23 -8.08 2.80
CA ALA A 27 -22.13 -7.01 1.80
C ALA A 27 -21.00 -5.98 2.02
N ALA A 28 -20.14 -6.16 3.02
CA ALA A 28 -19.16 -5.13 3.42
C ALA A 28 -17.72 -5.33 2.91
N ILE A 29 -17.49 -6.20 1.92
CA ILE A 29 -16.16 -6.32 1.27
C ILE A 29 -16.02 -5.47 -0.01
N ALA A 30 -17.10 -4.84 -0.49
CA ALA A 30 -17.10 -4.11 -1.77
C ALA A 30 -16.40 -2.74 -1.74
N GLY A 31 -15.88 -2.30 -0.59
CA GLY A 31 -15.26 -0.99 -0.40
C GLY A 31 -13.76 -1.01 -0.08
N LEU A 32 -13.11 -2.19 -0.07
CA LEU A 32 -11.66 -2.23 0.12
C LEU A 32 -11.00 -1.62 -1.13
N PRO A 33 -10.15 -0.59 -0.98
CA PRO A 33 -9.41 -0.02 -2.11
C PRO A 33 -8.54 -1.12 -2.72
N SER A 34 -8.94 -1.60 -3.91
CA SER A 34 -8.24 -2.64 -4.67
C SER A 34 -7.07 -2.05 -5.47
N ASP A 35 -6.36 -1.08 -4.91
CA ASP A 35 -5.25 -0.37 -5.58
C ASP A 35 -3.88 -1.03 -5.34
N ALA A 36 -3.85 -2.21 -4.71
CA ALA A 36 -2.63 -2.90 -4.30
C ALA A 36 -2.11 -3.93 -5.32
N VAL A 37 -2.92 -4.33 -6.31
CA VAL A 37 -2.48 -5.28 -7.34
C VAL A 37 -1.97 -4.52 -8.56
N GLY A 38 -0.65 -4.40 -8.67
CA GLY A 38 0.00 -3.98 -9.92
C GLY A 38 0.39 -2.51 -10.04
N ARG A 39 0.52 -1.77 -8.94
CA ARG A 39 1.12 -0.43 -9.01
C ARG A 39 2.58 -0.58 -9.46
N LYS A 40 2.84 -0.34 -10.75
CA LYS A 40 4.20 -0.31 -11.29
C LYS A 40 5.00 0.68 -10.45
N ALA A 41 6.13 0.22 -9.91
CA ALA A 41 7.07 1.12 -9.28
C ALA A 41 7.38 2.25 -10.27
N ALA A 42 7.26 3.49 -9.82
CA ALA A 42 7.58 4.63 -10.67
C ALA A 42 9.08 4.56 -11.01
N THR A 43 9.42 4.49 -12.29
CA THR A 43 10.80 4.54 -12.75
C THR A 43 11.22 5.99 -12.91
N MET A 44 12.34 6.37 -12.29
CA MET A 44 12.94 7.69 -12.42
C MET A 44 13.68 7.80 -13.77
N PRO A 45 13.54 8.91 -14.52
CA PRO A 45 14.29 9.11 -15.76
C PRO A 45 15.78 9.35 -15.47
N VAL A 46 16.65 8.96 -16.42
CA VAL A 46 18.12 9.07 -16.27
C VAL A 46 18.57 10.53 -16.10
N SER A 47 17.86 11.49 -16.70
CA SER A 47 18.14 12.93 -16.58
C SER A 47 18.03 13.49 -15.16
N GLU A 48 17.35 12.77 -14.26
CA GLU A 48 17.22 13.16 -12.86
C GLU A 48 18.33 12.57 -11.98
N VAL A 49 19.11 11.61 -12.49
CA VAL A 49 20.22 10.99 -11.77
C VAL A 49 21.38 11.99 -11.65
N ARG A 50 21.94 12.11 -10.43
CA ARG A 50 23.06 13.01 -10.15
C ARG A 50 24.16 12.30 -9.37
N PRO A 51 25.44 12.62 -9.61
CA PRO A 51 26.54 12.19 -8.75
C PRO A 51 26.26 12.48 -7.27
N GLY A 52 26.65 11.54 -6.40
CA GLY A 52 26.45 11.60 -4.95
C GLY A 52 25.06 11.15 -4.46
N MET A 53 24.13 10.81 -5.37
CA MET A 53 22.86 10.18 -4.97
C MET A 53 23.11 8.85 -4.27
N LYS A 54 22.40 8.60 -3.17
CA LYS A 54 22.46 7.35 -2.40
C LYS A 54 21.20 6.55 -2.58
N GLY A 55 21.34 5.24 -2.62
CA GLY A 55 20.23 4.31 -2.71
C GLY A 55 20.60 2.92 -2.20
N TYR A 56 19.72 1.96 -2.44
CA TYR A 56 20.02 0.56 -2.24
C TYR A 56 19.61 -0.22 -3.48
N ALA A 57 20.44 -1.19 -3.85
CA ALA A 57 20.12 -2.17 -4.85
C ALA A 57 19.62 -3.43 -4.17
N VAL A 58 18.72 -4.14 -4.86
CA VAL A 58 18.16 -5.41 -4.41
C VAL A 58 18.54 -6.47 -5.42
N THR A 59 19.13 -7.57 -4.96
CA THR A 59 19.55 -8.68 -5.80
C THR A 59 19.21 -10.01 -5.11
N VAL A 60 19.44 -11.13 -5.79
CA VAL A 60 19.34 -12.48 -5.26
C VAL A 60 20.65 -13.19 -5.58
N PHE A 61 21.50 -13.44 -4.58
CA PHE A 61 22.79 -14.12 -4.81
C PHE A 61 22.66 -15.65 -4.85
N SER A 62 21.72 -16.22 -4.10
CA SER A 62 21.47 -17.66 -4.07
C SER A 62 20.03 -17.98 -3.65
N GLY A 63 19.47 -19.03 -4.24
CA GLY A 63 18.11 -19.47 -3.94
C GLY A 63 17.07 -18.40 -4.25
N GLU A 64 16.24 -18.08 -3.26
CA GLU A 64 15.14 -17.11 -3.37
C GLU A 64 15.30 -15.93 -2.40
N GLN A 65 16.43 -15.86 -1.68
CA GLN A 65 16.65 -14.82 -0.70
C GLN A 65 17.02 -13.50 -1.38
N SER A 66 16.26 -12.46 -1.07
CA SER A 66 16.52 -11.11 -1.55
C SER A 66 17.50 -10.41 -0.62
N ASP A 67 18.65 -10.01 -1.17
CA ASP A 67 19.70 -9.28 -0.48
C ASP A 67 19.74 -7.82 -0.94
N ARG A 68 20.06 -6.92 -0.01
CA ARG A 68 20.14 -5.48 -0.26
C ARG A 68 21.53 -4.96 0.03
N PHE A 69 22.04 -4.06 -0.80
CA PHE A 69 23.29 -3.35 -0.57
C PHE A 69 23.15 -1.88 -0.89
N GLU A 70 23.85 -1.04 -0.15
CA GLU A 70 23.87 0.41 -0.36
C GLU A 70 24.70 0.76 -1.59
N ILE A 71 24.28 1.81 -2.30
CA ILE A 71 25.02 2.34 -3.44
C ILE A 71 25.13 3.86 -3.37
N GLU A 72 26.20 4.38 -3.94
CA GLU A 72 26.38 5.80 -4.23
C GLU A 72 26.69 5.99 -5.71
N VAL A 73 25.92 6.84 -6.38
CA VAL A 73 26.13 7.20 -7.78
C VAL A 73 27.40 8.02 -7.92
N VAL A 74 28.31 7.57 -8.78
CA VAL A 74 29.57 8.26 -9.08
C VAL A 74 29.39 9.19 -10.26
N ASP A 75 28.83 8.70 -11.37
CA ASP A 75 28.62 9.49 -12.58
C ASP A 75 27.60 8.84 -13.54
N VAL A 76 27.19 9.58 -14.57
CA VAL A 76 26.36 9.09 -15.68
C VAL A 76 27.13 9.27 -16.99
N VAL A 77 27.41 8.16 -17.68
CA VAL A 77 28.02 8.17 -19.01
C VAL A 77 26.92 8.07 -20.06
N HIS A 78 26.70 9.17 -20.77
CA HIS A 78 25.76 9.22 -21.89
C HIS A 78 26.34 8.54 -23.13
N ASP A 79 25.46 7.92 -23.92
CA ASP A 79 25.82 7.25 -25.18
C ASP A 79 26.91 6.17 -25.02
N TYR A 80 26.89 5.45 -23.89
CA TYR A 80 27.81 4.34 -23.65
C TYR A 80 27.67 3.23 -24.70
N LEU A 81 26.43 2.99 -25.14
CA LEU A 81 26.09 2.19 -26.32
C LEU A 81 25.01 2.91 -27.14
N PRO A 82 24.76 2.52 -28.41
CA PRO A 82 23.71 3.15 -29.20
C PRO A 82 22.35 3.15 -28.48
N LYS A 83 21.86 4.35 -28.13
CA LYS A 83 20.60 4.57 -27.38
C LYS A 83 20.62 4.03 -25.93
N GLN A 84 21.78 3.90 -25.31
CA GLN A 84 21.89 3.48 -23.91
C GLN A 84 22.92 4.31 -23.15
N ASP A 85 22.47 4.82 -22.01
CA ASP A 85 23.33 5.46 -21.01
C ASP A 85 23.78 4.43 -19.97
N ALA A 86 24.91 4.70 -19.31
CA ALA A 86 25.43 3.90 -18.20
C ALA A 86 25.49 4.75 -16.93
N ILE A 87 24.95 4.22 -15.82
CA ILE A 87 25.06 4.84 -14.50
C ILE A 87 26.15 4.09 -13.73
N LEU A 88 27.19 4.82 -13.32
CA LEU A 88 28.28 4.28 -12.52
C LEU A 88 27.96 4.48 -11.05
N PHE A 89 28.14 3.42 -10.26
CA PHE A 89 27.97 3.47 -8.82
C PHE A 89 29.07 2.67 -8.11
N ARG A 90 29.26 2.97 -6.83
CA ARG A 90 30.06 2.18 -5.89
C ARG A 90 29.16 1.63 -4.79
N SER A 91 29.52 0.46 -4.26
CA SER A 91 28.87 -0.20 -3.12
C SER A 91 29.82 -0.35 -1.95
#